data_AF-A0A811QXA4-F1
#
_entry.id   AF-A0A811QXA4-F1
#
_cell.length_a   1.000
_cell.length_b   1.000
_cell.length_c   1.000
_cell.angle_alpha   90.00
_cell.angle_beta   90.00
_cell.angle_gamma   90.00
#
_symmetry.space_group_name_H-M   'P 1'
#
loop_
_entity.id
_entity.type
_entity.pdbx_description
1 polymer ?
#
loop_
_entity_poly.entity_id
_entity_poly.type
_entity_poly.pdbx_seq_one_letter_code
_entity_poly.pdbx_strand_id
1 'polypeptide(L)'
;MAHSHLGMVTDGRFIYVVTGQYGPQCRGPTARYFVLDTKTKEWHDLPPLPVPRYAPATQLWRGRLHVMGGSKEDRHKPGLEHWRLAVKDGKALEKEWRSEIPIPRGGPHRACVVANDKLLVIGGQKGDFMAKPGSPIFKCVRRSEVVYSNVYMLDDGTTWKELPPMPKPDSHIEFAWVNVNNSLGVGW
;
A
#
# COMPACT_ATOMS: atom_id res chain seq x y z
N MET A 1 0.32 16.57 -1.47
CA MET A 1 0.90 15.21 -1.37
C MET A 1 0.65 14.68 0.05
N ALA A 2 0.61 13.36 0.24
CA ALA A 2 0.70 12.80 1.57
C ALA A 2 2.06 13.15 2.21
N HIS A 3 2.11 13.20 3.54
CA HIS A 3 3.33 13.49 4.30
C HIS A 3 3.97 12.23 4.88
N SER A 4 3.17 11.17 5.09
CA SER A 4 3.60 9.90 5.65
C SER A 4 2.66 8.78 5.22
N HIS A 5 3.04 7.52 5.47
CA HIS A 5 2.15 6.36 5.29
C HIS A 5 1.62 6.21 3.86
N LEU A 6 2.42 6.68 2.90
CA LEU A 6 2.19 6.55 1.47
C LEU A 6 2.64 5.17 1.00
N GLY A 7 1.96 4.63 0.00
CA GLY A 7 2.51 3.53 -0.79
C GLY A 7 3.51 4.09 -1.79
N MET A 8 4.58 3.36 -2.07
CA MET A 8 5.60 3.76 -3.04
C MET A 8 6.05 2.58 -3.88
N VAL A 9 6.33 2.82 -5.15
CA VAL A 9 6.94 1.82 -6.04
C VAL A 9 7.74 2.50 -7.15
N THR A 10 8.72 1.82 -7.71
CA THR A 10 9.53 2.34 -8.83
C THR A 10 9.68 1.29 -9.92
N ASP A 11 9.68 1.74 -11.18
CA ASP A 11 10.10 0.93 -12.33
C ASP A 11 11.59 1.12 -12.69
N GLY A 12 12.32 1.81 -11.81
CA GLY A 12 13.73 2.20 -11.99
C GLY A 12 13.89 3.65 -12.44
N ARG A 13 12.95 4.21 -13.21
CA ARG A 13 12.97 5.62 -13.63
C ARG A 13 11.90 6.45 -12.94
N PHE A 14 10.68 5.94 -12.88
CA PHE A 14 9.55 6.64 -12.34
C PHE A 14 9.28 6.17 -10.92
N ILE A 15 9.23 7.11 -9.98
CA ILE A 15 8.85 6.82 -8.60
C ILE A 15 7.40 7.22 -8.40
N TYR A 16 6.58 6.23 -8.12
CA TYR A 16 5.15 6.34 -7.94
C TYR A 16 4.83 6.49 -6.44
N VAL A 17 4.16 7.57 -6.05
CA VAL A 17 3.81 7.89 -4.66
C VAL A 17 2.29 7.91 -4.48
N VAL A 18 1.74 6.83 -3.94
CA VAL A 18 0.31 6.55 -3.81
C VAL A 18 -0.21 6.93 -2.43
N THR A 19 -1.24 7.78 -2.40
CA THR A 19 -2.11 8.01 -1.23
C THR A 19 -1.32 8.25 0.07
N GLY A 20 -1.89 7.90 1.24
CA GLY A 20 -1.27 8.09 2.55
C GLY A 20 -1.86 9.26 3.32
N GLN A 21 -1.20 9.65 4.40
CA GLN A 21 -1.73 10.61 5.35
C GLN A 21 -1.50 12.07 4.90
N TYR A 22 -2.54 12.90 4.98
CA TYR A 22 -2.40 14.32 4.73
C TYR A 22 -2.02 15.11 5.99
N GLY A 23 -0.89 15.80 5.97
CA GLY A 23 -0.44 16.67 7.06
C GLY A 23 0.10 15.91 8.27
N PRO A 24 0.48 16.64 9.32
CA PRO A 24 1.04 16.07 10.54
C PRO A 24 -0.04 15.41 11.40
N GLN A 25 0.39 14.67 12.44
CA GLN A 25 -0.48 14.04 13.45
C GLN A 25 -1.47 13.04 12.84
N CYS A 26 -2.57 12.70 13.51
CA CYS A 26 -3.48 11.64 13.05
C CYS A 26 -4.57 12.17 12.10
N ARG A 27 -4.19 12.99 11.13
CA ARG A 27 -5.09 13.50 10.09
C ARG A 27 -5.55 12.37 9.15
N GLY A 28 -6.63 12.64 8.43
CA GLY A 28 -7.19 11.70 7.45
C GLY A 28 -6.26 11.43 6.26
N PRO A 29 -6.43 10.29 5.58
CA PRO A 29 -5.72 9.99 4.35
C PRO A 29 -6.20 10.84 3.17
N THR A 30 -5.42 10.85 2.08
CA THR A 30 -5.76 11.48 0.80
C THR A 30 -5.87 10.45 -0.31
N ALA A 31 -6.73 10.64 -1.31
CA ALA A 31 -6.78 9.78 -2.49
C ALA A 31 -5.77 10.17 -3.60
N ARG A 32 -4.99 11.25 -3.41
CA ARG A 32 -4.10 11.79 -4.44
C ARG A 32 -2.94 10.86 -4.77
N TYR A 33 -2.51 10.91 -6.02
CA TYR A 33 -1.46 10.07 -6.56
C TYR A 33 -0.50 10.88 -7.44
N PHE A 34 0.80 10.64 -7.29
CA PHE A 34 1.84 11.37 -7.99
C PHE A 34 2.90 10.42 -8.52
N VAL A 35 3.62 10.88 -9.55
CA VAL A 35 4.80 10.23 -10.07
C VAL A 35 5.93 11.25 -10.25
N LEU A 36 7.14 10.86 -9.88
CA LEU A 36 8.36 11.60 -10.11
C LEU A 36 9.11 10.94 -11.28
N ASP A 37 9.38 11.69 -12.35
CA ASP A 37 10.38 11.28 -13.33
C ASP A 37 11.78 11.64 -12.78
N THR A 38 12.57 10.62 -12.43
CA THR A 38 13.91 10.84 -11.86
C THR A 38 14.90 11.48 -12.83
N LYS A 39 14.63 11.43 -14.15
CA LYS A 39 15.49 12.08 -15.15
C LYS A 39 15.23 13.58 -15.24
N THR A 40 13.97 13.98 -15.38
CA THR A 40 13.60 15.40 -15.50
C THR A 40 13.47 16.08 -14.14
N LYS A 41 13.33 15.30 -13.06
CA LYS A 41 13.07 15.76 -11.68
C LYS A 41 11.72 16.46 -11.54
N GLU A 42 10.78 16.13 -12.41
CA GLU A 42 9.45 16.70 -12.41
C GLU A 42 8.42 15.75 -11.81
N TRP A 43 7.44 16.34 -11.13
CA TRP A 43 6.29 15.63 -10.59
C TRP A 43 5.10 15.79 -11.53
N HIS A 44 4.35 14.71 -11.70
CA HIS A 44 3.08 14.71 -12.42
C HIS A 44 2.00 14.06 -11.55
N ASP A 45 0.76 14.57 -11.66
CA ASP A 45 -0.40 13.92 -11.06
C ASP A 45 -0.83 12.70 -11.90
N LEU A 46 -1.39 11.70 -11.22
CA LEU A 46 -2.04 10.54 -11.82
C LEU A 46 -3.48 10.45 -11.30
N PRO A 47 -4.37 9.67 -11.96
CA PRO A 47 -5.75 9.50 -11.49
C PRO A 47 -5.82 9.12 -10.00
N PRO A 48 -6.62 9.81 -9.19
CA PRO A 48 -6.73 9.52 -7.76
C PRO A 48 -7.39 8.16 -7.51
N LEU A 49 -7.13 7.57 -6.35
CA LEU A 49 -7.84 6.36 -5.92
C LEU A 49 -9.35 6.63 -5.77
N PRO A 50 -10.21 5.59 -5.93
CA PRO A 50 -11.66 5.75 -5.72
C PRO A 50 -12.03 6.23 -4.31
N VAL A 51 -11.24 5.84 -3.31
CA VAL A 51 -11.38 6.30 -1.92
C VAL A 51 -10.00 6.53 -1.28
N PRO A 52 -9.87 7.46 -0.32
CA PRO A 52 -8.64 7.66 0.44
C PRO A 52 -8.17 6.40 1.17
N ARG A 53 -6.84 6.22 1.26
CA ARG A 53 -6.25 5.09 1.98
C ARG A 53 -5.01 5.43 2.79
N TYR A 54 -4.92 4.85 3.98
CA TYR A 54 -3.78 5.00 4.88
C TYR A 54 -2.88 3.75 4.82
N ALA A 55 -1.58 3.93 4.55
CA ALA A 55 -0.56 2.88 4.47
C ALA A 55 -0.98 1.62 3.68
N PRO A 56 -1.43 1.76 2.41
CA PRO A 56 -1.71 0.58 1.59
C PRO A 56 -0.43 -0.15 1.18
N ALA A 57 -0.60 -1.43 0.85
CA ALA A 57 0.38 -2.17 0.07
C ALA A 57 0.32 -1.71 -1.39
N THR A 58 1.48 -1.43 -1.99
CA THR A 58 1.60 -0.95 -3.38
C THR A 58 2.70 -1.70 -4.11
N GLN A 59 2.45 -2.12 -5.36
CA GLN A 59 3.48 -2.75 -6.19
C GLN A 59 3.18 -2.62 -7.70
N LEU A 60 4.20 -2.71 -8.55
CA LEU A 60 4.08 -2.86 -9.99
C LEU A 60 4.07 -4.35 -10.35
N TRP A 61 3.02 -4.80 -11.02
CA TRP A 61 2.90 -6.18 -11.48
C TRP A 61 2.24 -6.20 -12.86
N ARG A 62 2.85 -6.93 -13.80
CA ARG A 62 2.35 -7.09 -15.19
C ARG A 62 1.97 -5.76 -15.88
N GLY A 63 2.83 -4.74 -15.73
CA GLY A 63 2.65 -3.41 -16.36
C GLY A 63 1.56 -2.55 -15.72
N ARG A 64 1.10 -2.90 -14.52
CA ARG A 64 0.05 -2.18 -13.80
C ARG A 64 0.51 -1.89 -12.38
N LEU A 65 0.09 -0.74 -11.87
CA LEU A 65 0.18 -0.45 -10.44
C LEU A 65 -0.95 -1.16 -9.74
N HIS A 66 -0.62 -1.82 -8.64
CA HIS A 66 -1.56 -2.47 -7.75
C HIS A 66 -1.51 -1.76 -6.40
N VAL A 67 -2.68 -1.42 -5.87
CA VAL A 67 -2.85 -0.79 -4.56
C VAL A 67 -3.89 -1.58 -3.81
N MET A 68 -3.56 -2.05 -2.62
CA MET A 68 -4.46 -2.91 -1.86
C MET A 68 -4.34 -2.74 -0.35
N GLY A 69 -5.42 -3.04 0.36
CA GLY A 69 -5.44 -3.00 1.81
C GLY A 69 -5.41 -1.59 2.36
N GLY A 70 -4.56 -1.35 3.35
CA GLY A 70 -4.52 -0.10 4.11
C GLY A 70 -5.66 0.00 5.12
N SER A 71 -5.62 1.04 5.96
CA SER A 71 -6.78 1.43 6.79
C SER A 71 -7.68 2.42 6.06
N LYS A 72 -8.98 2.36 6.36
CA LYS A 72 -9.96 3.40 6.01
C LYS A 72 -9.65 4.70 6.77
N GLU A 73 -10.47 5.72 6.58
CA GLU A 73 -10.26 7.08 7.06
C GLU A 73 -10.11 7.18 8.59
N ASP A 74 -10.70 6.24 9.32
CA ASP A 74 -10.60 6.14 10.78
C ASP A 74 -9.26 5.59 11.30
N ARG A 75 -8.33 5.24 10.40
CA ARG A 75 -7.04 4.56 10.66
C ARG A 75 -7.18 3.22 11.38
N HIS A 76 -8.39 2.70 11.57
CA HIS A 76 -8.65 1.52 12.37
C HIS A 76 -9.29 0.37 11.57
N LYS A 77 -10.31 0.68 10.76
CA LYS A 77 -11.01 -0.30 9.95
C LYS A 77 -10.13 -0.73 8.78
N PRO A 78 -9.82 -2.03 8.64
CA PRO A 78 -9.12 -2.55 7.47
C PRO A 78 -9.91 -2.29 6.17
N GLY A 79 -9.23 -1.76 5.15
CA GLY A 79 -9.68 -1.86 3.77
C GLY A 79 -9.29 -3.22 3.19
N LEU A 80 -10.15 -3.83 2.40
CA LEU A 80 -9.90 -5.09 1.69
C LEU A 80 -9.78 -4.89 0.18
N GLU A 81 -10.10 -3.68 -0.27
CA GLU A 81 -10.14 -3.32 -1.67
C GLU A 81 -8.75 -3.45 -2.29
N HIS A 82 -8.72 -3.98 -3.52
CA HIS A 82 -7.54 -4.12 -4.36
C HIS A 82 -7.88 -3.44 -5.69
N TRP A 83 -7.07 -2.48 -6.09
CA TRP A 83 -7.24 -1.75 -7.33
C TRP A 83 -5.99 -1.86 -8.19
N ARG A 84 -6.19 -1.76 -9.50
CA ARG A 84 -5.10 -1.61 -10.44
C ARG A 84 -5.29 -0.45 -11.43
N LEU A 85 -4.17 0.08 -11.92
CA LEU A 85 -4.12 1.09 -12.96
C LEU A 85 -2.99 0.75 -13.94
N ALA A 86 -3.30 0.67 -15.24
CA ALA A 86 -2.26 0.52 -16.25
C ALA A 86 -1.39 1.77 -16.36
N VAL A 87 -0.07 1.58 -16.35
CA VAL A 87 0.90 2.66 -16.49
C VAL A 87 2.01 2.33 -17.46
N LYS A 88 2.51 3.35 -18.13
CA LYS A 88 3.69 3.27 -18.99
C LYS A 88 4.34 4.65 -19.06
N ASP A 89 5.67 4.68 -18.97
CA ASP A 89 6.47 5.91 -19.07
C ASP A 89 5.97 7.03 -18.15
N GLY A 90 5.69 6.69 -16.89
CA GLY A 90 5.19 7.64 -15.89
C GLY A 90 3.76 8.14 -16.14
N LYS A 91 3.01 7.56 -17.08
CA LYS A 91 1.64 8.00 -17.42
C LYS A 91 0.63 6.89 -17.18
N ALA A 92 -0.57 7.28 -16.74
CA ALA A 92 -1.72 6.37 -16.74
C ALA A 92 -2.22 6.12 -18.16
N LEU A 93 -2.49 4.87 -18.48
CA LEU A 93 -3.11 4.46 -19.75
C LEU A 93 -4.64 4.37 -19.65
N GLU A 94 -5.17 4.52 -18.44
CA GLU A 94 -6.59 4.45 -18.10
C GLU A 94 -6.97 5.69 -17.28
N LYS A 95 -8.23 6.13 -17.39
CA LYS A 95 -8.73 7.31 -16.67
C LYS A 95 -9.09 7.01 -15.22
N GLU A 96 -9.37 5.75 -14.90
CA GLU A 96 -9.90 5.32 -13.61
C GLU A 96 -9.25 4.01 -13.18
N TRP A 97 -9.15 3.84 -11.86
CA TRP A 97 -8.72 2.59 -11.25
C TRP A 97 -9.78 1.51 -11.43
N ARG A 98 -9.34 0.29 -11.72
CA ARG A 98 -10.23 -0.87 -11.80
C ARG A 98 -10.12 -1.70 -10.53
N SER A 99 -11.25 -2.15 -10.01
CA SER A 99 -11.28 -3.10 -8.89
C SER A 99 -10.82 -4.48 -9.34
N GLU A 100 -10.06 -5.11 -8.47
CA GLU A 100 -9.60 -6.49 -8.55
C GLU A 100 -10.16 -7.30 -7.37
N ILE A 101 -9.86 -8.60 -7.32
CA ILE A 101 -10.27 -9.46 -6.22
C ILE A 101 -9.77 -8.89 -4.86
N PRO A 102 -10.66 -8.71 -3.87
CA PRO A 102 -10.27 -8.20 -2.56
C PRO A 102 -9.21 -9.08 -1.89
N ILE A 103 -8.31 -8.46 -1.11
CA ILE A 103 -7.33 -9.21 -0.33
C ILE A 103 -8.03 -9.96 0.82
N PRO A 104 -7.60 -11.18 1.19
CA PRO A 104 -8.25 -11.97 2.24
C PRO A 104 -8.23 -11.29 3.61
N ARG A 105 -7.16 -10.55 3.89
CA ARG A 105 -7.00 -9.74 5.10
C ARG A 105 -6.30 -8.43 4.78
N GLY A 106 -6.93 -7.34 5.17
CA GLY A 106 -6.42 -6.00 4.93
C GLY A 106 -5.87 -5.28 6.14
N GLY A 107 -5.86 -3.95 6.06
CA GLY A 107 -5.24 -3.10 7.07
C GLY A 107 -3.87 -2.58 6.64
N PRO A 108 -3.28 -1.68 7.44
CA PRO A 108 -2.12 -0.89 7.04
C PRO A 108 -0.80 -1.64 7.20
N HIS A 109 0.23 -1.04 6.61
CA HIS A 109 1.63 -1.38 6.85
C HIS A 109 2.07 -2.79 6.42
N ARG A 110 1.51 -3.25 5.30
CA ARG A 110 1.80 -4.55 4.69
C ARG A 110 2.93 -4.40 3.66
N ALA A 111 3.82 -5.38 3.61
CA ALA A 111 4.74 -5.50 2.48
C ALA A 111 3.99 -6.05 1.27
N CYS A 112 4.35 -5.57 0.08
CA CYS A 112 3.84 -6.07 -1.19
C CYS A 112 4.98 -6.29 -2.17
N VAL A 113 5.14 -7.51 -2.65
CA VAL A 113 6.34 -7.94 -3.38
C VAL A 113 5.93 -8.70 -4.62
N VAL A 114 6.62 -8.46 -5.74
CA VAL A 114 6.54 -9.35 -6.91
C VAL A 114 7.76 -10.26 -6.94
N ALA A 115 7.53 -11.57 -6.97
CA ALA A 115 8.57 -12.58 -7.11
C ALA A 115 8.08 -13.71 -8.04
N ASN A 116 8.89 -14.09 -9.03
CA ASN A 116 8.54 -15.12 -10.03
C ASN A 116 7.17 -14.88 -10.70
N ASP A 117 6.90 -13.63 -11.08
CA ASP A 117 5.62 -13.15 -11.64
C ASP A 117 4.39 -13.42 -10.76
N LYS A 118 4.59 -13.51 -9.43
CA LYS A 118 3.51 -13.61 -8.44
C LYS A 118 3.55 -12.42 -7.51
N LEU A 119 2.38 -11.92 -7.15
CA LEU A 119 2.21 -10.82 -6.22
C LEU A 119 1.98 -11.39 -4.81
N LEU A 120 2.85 -11.04 -3.86
CA LEU A 120 2.76 -11.43 -2.46
C LEU A 120 2.35 -10.25 -1.59
N VAL A 121 1.52 -10.50 -0.60
CA VAL A 121 1.15 -9.55 0.46
C VAL A 121 1.47 -10.19 1.80
N ILE A 122 2.26 -9.49 2.62
CA ILE A 122 2.91 -10.06 3.79
C ILE A 122 2.67 -9.19 5.01
N GLY A 123 2.32 -9.83 6.13
CA GLY A 123 2.28 -9.22 7.45
C GLY A 123 1.25 -8.09 7.59
N GLY A 124 1.68 -6.96 8.12
CA GLY A 124 0.89 -5.77 8.40
C GLY A 124 0.03 -5.89 9.65
N GLN A 125 -0.84 -4.91 9.85
CA GLN A 125 -1.65 -4.83 11.08
C GLN A 125 -3.12 -4.52 10.83
N LYS A 126 -3.91 -4.56 11.89
CA LYS A 126 -5.24 -3.96 12.01
C LYS A 126 -5.19 -2.95 13.14
N GLY A 127 -5.83 -1.81 12.94
CA GLY A 127 -5.73 -0.72 13.90
C GLY A 127 -4.43 0.05 13.72
N ASP A 128 -4.47 1.31 14.11
CA ASP A 128 -3.34 2.21 14.29
C ASP A 128 -3.85 3.38 15.17
N PHE A 129 -2.97 4.31 15.54
CA PHE A 129 -3.31 5.54 16.22
C PHE A 129 -4.32 6.34 15.40
N MET A 130 -5.31 6.91 16.07
CA MET A 130 -6.33 7.75 15.43
C MET A 130 -6.37 9.15 16.03
N ALA A 131 -6.98 10.10 15.34
CA ALA A 131 -7.26 11.39 15.94
C ALA A 131 -8.23 11.23 17.12
N LYS A 132 -7.92 11.88 18.24
CA LYS A 132 -8.90 12.07 19.33
C LYS A 132 -10.14 12.76 18.74
N PRO A 133 -11.35 12.19 18.88
CA PRO A 133 -12.57 12.82 18.40
C PRO A 133 -12.69 14.27 18.89
N GLY A 134 -13.00 15.18 17.97
CA GLY A 134 -13.12 16.61 18.26
C GLY A 134 -11.79 17.35 18.49
N SER A 135 -10.63 16.71 18.32
CA SER A 135 -9.35 17.40 18.46
C SER A 135 -9.10 18.34 17.28
N PRO A 136 -8.94 19.66 17.49
CA PRO A 136 -8.67 20.60 16.40
C PRO A 136 -7.29 20.41 15.76
N ILE A 137 -6.39 19.70 16.47
CA ILE A 137 -5.02 19.42 16.04
C ILE A 137 -4.79 17.94 15.68
N PHE A 138 -5.85 17.13 15.63
CA PHE A 138 -5.77 15.70 15.31
C PHE A 138 -4.81 14.92 16.23
N LYS A 139 -4.78 15.26 17.53
CA LYS A 139 -3.90 14.61 18.50
C LYS A 139 -4.12 13.10 18.47
N CYS A 140 -3.04 12.35 18.24
CA CYS A 140 -3.08 10.90 18.18
C CYS A 140 -3.44 10.29 19.54
N VAL A 141 -4.33 9.31 19.51
CA VAL A 141 -4.66 8.45 20.65
C VAL A 141 -4.49 6.99 20.24
N ARG A 142 -3.87 6.22 21.13
CA ARG A 142 -3.61 4.80 20.90
C ARG A 142 -4.92 4.02 20.84
N ARG A 143 -4.95 3.00 19.99
CA ARG A 143 -5.99 1.96 19.96
C ARG A 143 -5.35 0.58 20.05
N SER A 144 -6.21 -0.44 20.18
CA SER A 144 -5.79 -1.83 19.98
C SER A 144 -5.29 -2.00 18.55
N GLU A 145 -4.09 -2.56 18.47
CA GLU A 145 -3.42 -2.94 17.24
C GLU A 145 -3.20 -4.45 17.27
N VAL A 146 -3.42 -5.11 16.14
CA VAL A 146 -3.15 -6.54 15.96
C VAL A 146 -2.23 -6.69 14.77
N VAL A 147 -1.03 -7.24 15.01
CA VAL A 147 -0.01 -7.48 13.99
C VAL A 147 -0.16 -8.90 13.45
N TYR A 148 0.06 -9.08 12.15
CA TYR A 148 -0.17 -10.34 11.45
C TYR A 148 1.11 -10.94 10.89
N SER A 149 1.14 -12.27 10.78
CA SER A 149 2.19 -13.02 10.09
C SER A 149 1.71 -13.62 8.76
N ASN A 150 0.44 -13.43 8.39
CA ASN A 150 -0.13 -14.04 7.18
C ASN A 150 0.63 -13.62 5.92
N VAL A 151 0.75 -14.58 5.00
CA VAL A 151 1.33 -14.39 3.68
C VAL A 151 0.27 -14.83 2.67
N TYR A 152 -0.09 -13.93 1.75
CA TYR A 152 -1.00 -14.24 0.65
C TYR A 152 -0.30 -14.06 -0.68
N MET A 153 -0.64 -14.90 -1.66
CA MET A 153 -0.06 -14.89 -3.00
C MET A 153 -1.16 -14.87 -4.05
N LEU A 154 -0.95 -14.06 -5.09
CA LEU A 154 -1.76 -13.99 -6.29
C LEU A 154 -0.88 -14.29 -7.51
N ASP A 155 -1.25 -15.29 -8.31
CA ASP A 155 -0.46 -15.75 -9.46
C ASP A 155 -1.18 -15.53 -10.81
N ASP A 156 -2.45 -15.89 -10.89
CA ASP A 156 -3.27 -15.75 -12.10
C ASP A 156 -4.12 -14.46 -12.12
N GLY A 157 -4.18 -13.75 -11.00
CA GLY A 157 -4.99 -12.54 -10.84
C GLY A 157 -6.45 -12.78 -10.43
N THR A 158 -6.85 -14.04 -10.20
CA THR A 158 -8.24 -14.43 -9.95
C THR A 158 -8.48 -15.01 -8.57
N THR A 159 -7.48 -15.60 -7.92
CA THR A 159 -7.63 -16.16 -6.56
C THR A 159 -6.42 -15.89 -5.68
N TRP A 160 -6.67 -15.39 -4.46
CA TRP A 160 -5.65 -15.30 -3.42
C TRP A 160 -5.44 -16.65 -2.73
N LYS A 161 -4.18 -17.10 -2.65
CA LYS A 161 -3.75 -18.32 -1.96
C LYS A 161 -3.03 -17.93 -0.67
N GLU A 162 -3.42 -18.53 0.44
CA GLU A 162 -2.67 -18.40 1.70
C GLU A 162 -1.43 -19.31 1.67
N LEU A 163 -0.28 -18.76 2.05
CA LEU A 163 0.99 -19.45 2.16
C LEU A 163 1.35 -19.64 3.65
N PRO A 164 2.38 -20.47 3.97
CA PRO A 164 2.90 -20.54 5.33
C PRO A 164 3.21 -19.15 5.89
N PRO A 165 2.81 -18.86 7.14
CA PRO A 165 2.99 -17.54 7.73
C PRO A 165 4.45 -17.25 8.04
N MET A 166 4.78 -15.98 8.22
CA MET A 166 6.05 -15.59 8.83
C MET A 166 6.20 -16.21 10.23
N PRO A 167 7.42 -16.59 10.66
CA PRO A 167 7.65 -17.12 12.01
C PRO A 167 7.24 -16.15 13.13
N LYS A 168 7.24 -14.85 12.85
CA LYS A 168 6.81 -13.79 13.75
C LYS A 168 5.85 -12.85 13.00
N PRO A 169 4.79 -12.34 13.65
CA PRO A 169 3.97 -11.26 13.09
C PRO A 169 4.76 -9.96 12.95
N ASP A 170 4.59 -9.24 11.84
CA ASP A 170 5.23 -7.93 11.62
C ASP A 170 4.33 -6.88 10.97
N SER A 171 4.69 -5.61 11.18
CA SER A 171 4.11 -4.44 10.50
C SER A 171 5.16 -3.35 10.30
N HIS A 172 4.81 -2.30 9.56
CA HIS A 172 5.73 -1.21 9.14
C HIS A 172 6.87 -1.71 8.24
N ILE A 173 6.54 -2.71 7.43
CA ILE A 173 7.47 -3.41 6.53
C ILE A 173 7.22 -3.10 5.05
N GLU A 174 6.47 -2.05 4.72
CA GLU A 174 6.04 -1.71 3.34
C GLU A 174 7.20 -1.70 2.35
N PHE A 175 8.37 -1.23 2.80
CA PHE A 175 9.61 -1.08 2.02
C PHE A 175 10.80 -1.83 2.61
N ALA A 176 10.60 -2.61 3.68
CA ALA A 176 11.66 -3.34 4.37
C ALA A 176 11.77 -4.76 3.84
N TRP A 177 12.01 -4.94 2.54
CA TRP A 177 12.15 -6.26 1.94
C TRP A 177 13.08 -6.24 0.73
N VAL A 178 13.65 -7.40 0.40
CA VAL A 178 14.54 -7.58 -0.75
C VAL A 178 14.43 -8.99 -1.30
N ASN A 179 14.48 -9.14 -2.62
CA ASN A 179 14.62 -10.44 -3.28
C ASN A 179 16.11 -10.69 -3.58
N VAL A 180 16.67 -11.75 -3.01
CA VAL A 180 18.06 -12.18 -3.21
C VAL A 180 18.06 -13.65 -3.61
N ASN A 181 18.60 -13.97 -4.78
CA ASN A 181 18.72 -15.35 -5.27
C ASN A 181 17.40 -16.15 -5.18
N ASN A 182 16.30 -15.53 -5.59
CA ASN A 182 14.96 -16.11 -5.54
C ASN A 182 14.40 -16.38 -4.13
N SER A 183 15.02 -15.78 -3.11
CA SER A 183 14.58 -15.81 -1.72
C SER A 183 14.15 -14.41 -1.30
N LEU A 184 13.01 -14.32 -0.61
CA LEU A 184 12.50 -13.07 -0.10
C LEU A 184 12.97 -12.86 1.34
N GLY A 185 13.74 -11.80 1.57
CA GLY A 185 14.03 -11.30 2.91
C GLY A 185 13.09 -10.17 3.28
N VAL A 186 12.55 -10.18 4.50
CA VAL A 186 11.80 -9.06 5.09
C VAL A 186 12.58 -8.62 6.33
N GLY A 187 12.99 -7.34 6.33
CA GLY A 187 13.77 -6.71 7.38
C GLY A 187 12.90 -6.26 8.54
N TRP A 188 13.44 -6.41 9.74
CA TRP A 188 12.86 -6.03 11.03
C TRP A 188 13.64 -4.88 11.64
#